data_AF-A0A6G0LX77-F1
#
_entry.id   AF-A0A6G0LX77-F1
#
_cell.length_a   1.000
_cell.length_b   1.000
_cell.length_c   1.000
_cell.angle_alpha   90.00
_cell.angle_beta   90.00
_cell.angle_gamma   90.00
#
_symmetry.space_group_name_H-M   'P 1'
#
loop_
_entity.id
_entity.type
_entity.pdbx_description
1 polymer ?
#
loop_
_entity_poly.entity_id
_entity_poly.type
_entity_poly.pdbx_seq_one_letter_code
_entity_poly.pdbx_strand_id
1 'polypeptide(L)'
;MKPTKPKVRAASKTAAATWFEWYTKTPRIWEVCDDRQYKYQPKQIVAYMKLFHPLGFSLDPTTREYADRVMQAGNTAQKNMHEFLQARGIKRKFGSGLLKQLRALHRDGDLDELTTRYRESLALGQIADPAPETTKECF
;
A
#
# COMPACT_ATOMS: atom_id res chain seq x y z
N MET A 1 42.10 -5.35 -13.23
CA MET A 1 40.65 -5.62 -13.19
C MET A 1 40.15 -5.33 -11.77
N LYS A 2 39.16 -4.44 -11.59
CA LYS A 2 38.57 -4.17 -10.26
C LYS A 2 37.45 -5.20 -10.02
N PRO A 3 37.42 -5.94 -8.90
CA PRO A 3 36.37 -6.91 -8.65
C PRO A 3 35.05 -6.18 -8.40
N THR A 4 34.07 -6.43 -9.25
CA THR A 4 32.70 -5.91 -9.09
C THR A 4 32.04 -6.69 -7.98
N LYS A 5 31.86 -6.07 -6.80
CA LYS A 5 31.08 -6.67 -5.72
C LYS A 5 29.69 -7.03 -6.26
N PRO A 6 29.17 -8.26 -6.06
CA PRO A 6 27.81 -8.57 -6.45
C PRO A 6 26.88 -7.63 -5.72
N LYS A 7 26.11 -6.84 -6.49
CA LYS A 7 25.09 -5.95 -5.98
C LYS A 7 23.98 -6.84 -5.42
N VAL A 8 24.06 -7.17 -4.13
CA VAL A 8 23.00 -7.88 -3.42
C VAL A 8 21.74 -7.06 -3.63
N ARG A 9 20.83 -7.52 -4.49
CA ARG A 9 19.52 -6.90 -4.64
C ARG A 9 18.84 -7.10 -3.29
N ALA A 10 18.62 -6.01 -2.55
CA ALA A 10 17.78 -6.06 -1.37
C ALA A 10 16.48 -6.78 -1.72
N ALA A 11 16.07 -7.72 -0.86
CA ALA A 11 14.80 -8.43 -1.06
C ALA A 11 13.69 -7.39 -1.24
N SER A 12 12.87 -7.56 -2.29
CA SER A 12 11.78 -6.62 -2.55
C SER A 12 10.80 -6.65 -1.38
N LYS A 13 10.54 -5.48 -0.79
CA LYS A 13 9.65 -5.35 0.36
C LYS A 13 8.24 -5.83 -0.01
N THR A 14 7.60 -6.56 0.91
CA THR A 14 6.21 -6.97 0.75
C THR A 14 5.29 -5.77 0.83
N ALA A 15 4.08 -5.88 0.28
CA ALA A 15 3.09 -4.80 0.34
C ALA A 15 2.72 -4.51 1.81
N ALA A 16 2.49 -5.55 2.62
CA ALA A 16 2.21 -5.43 4.06
C ALA A 16 3.35 -4.75 4.83
N ALA A 17 4.61 -5.07 4.53
CA ALA A 17 5.74 -4.40 5.18
C ALA A 17 5.92 -2.95 4.69
N THR A 18 5.47 -2.63 3.48
CA THR A 18 5.43 -1.25 2.95
C THR A 18 4.34 -0.44 3.64
N TRP A 19 3.14 -1.02 3.80
CA TRP A 19 2.04 -0.49 4.61
C TRP A 19 2.45 -0.25 6.05
N PHE A 20 3.08 -1.24 6.70
CA PHE A 20 3.51 -1.11 8.07
C PHE A 20 4.48 0.05 8.25
N GLU A 21 5.55 0.12 7.44
CA GLU A 21 6.52 1.23 7.55
C GLU A 21 5.89 2.58 7.21
N TRP A 22 4.99 2.64 6.22
CA TRP A 22 4.26 3.87 5.90
C TRP A 22 3.58 4.43 7.14
N TYR A 23 2.86 3.59 7.88
CA TYR A 23 2.09 4.01 9.03
C TYR A 23 2.86 4.03 10.35
N THR A 24 3.94 3.28 10.55
CA THR A 24 4.60 3.19 11.88
C THR A 24 5.93 3.91 11.99
N LYS A 25 6.57 4.30 10.87
CA LYS A 25 7.88 4.98 10.93
C LYS A 25 7.78 6.29 11.70
N THR A 26 8.83 6.59 12.48
CA THR A 26 8.96 7.84 13.24
C THR A 26 10.26 8.54 12.83
N PRO A 27 10.19 9.78 12.31
CA PRO A 27 8.97 10.51 11.96
C PRO A 27 8.31 9.92 10.70
N ARG A 28 7.03 10.20 10.43
CA ARG A 28 6.25 9.50 9.40
C ARG A 28 6.88 9.68 8.02
N ILE A 29 6.73 8.69 7.13
CA ILE A 29 7.31 8.76 5.77
C ILE A 29 6.85 10.03 5.04
N TRP A 30 5.59 10.43 5.23
CA TRP A 30 5.04 11.65 4.63
C TRP A 30 5.55 12.95 5.28
N GLU A 31 5.97 12.93 6.54
CA GLU A 31 6.50 14.09 7.28
C GLU A 31 7.95 14.42 6.93
N VAL A 32 8.79 13.42 6.65
CA VAL A 32 10.26 13.61 6.69
C VAL A 32 10.93 13.65 5.32
N CYS A 33 10.38 12.95 4.33
CA CYS A 33 11.18 12.62 3.15
C CYS A 33 11.01 13.62 1.99
N ASP A 34 11.88 14.61 1.85
CA ASP A 34 11.84 15.54 0.69
C ASP A 34 12.15 14.87 -0.66
N ASP A 35 12.66 13.64 -0.63
CA ASP A 35 12.86 12.82 -1.81
C ASP A 35 11.51 12.29 -2.36
N ARG A 36 10.97 13.04 -3.33
CA ARG A 36 9.76 12.68 -4.08
C ARG A 36 9.83 11.27 -4.66
N GLN A 37 11.00 10.78 -5.09
CA GLN A 37 11.13 9.47 -5.72
C GLN A 37 11.04 8.35 -4.69
N TYR A 38 11.67 8.51 -3.53
CA TYR A 38 11.59 7.53 -2.43
C TYR A 38 10.17 7.42 -1.86
N LYS A 39 9.43 8.53 -1.76
CA LYS A 39 8.03 8.54 -1.31
C LYS A 39 7.07 7.87 -2.30
N TYR A 40 7.30 8.00 -3.61
CA TYR A 40 6.27 7.72 -4.62
C TYR A 40 5.86 6.24 -4.68
N GLN A 41 6.83 5.31 -4.69
CA GLN A 41 6.51 3.88 -4.81
C GLN A 41 5.78 3.34 -3.56
N PRO A 42 6.27 3.55 -2.32
CA PRO A 42 5.54 3.18 -1.12
C PRO A 42 4.16 3.82 -1.04
N LYS A 43 4.07 5.12 -1.35
CA LYS A 43 2.79 5.86 -1.37
C LYS A 43 1.78 5.21 -2.32
N GLN A 44 2.17 4.87 -3.54
CA GLN A 44 1.27 4.24 -4.50
C GLN A 44 0.89 2.80 -4.12
N ILE A 45 1.83 2.01 -3.61
CA ILE A 45 1.52 0.65 -3.13
C ILE A 45 0.49 0.74 -2.00
N VAL A 46 0.70 1.63 -1.03
CA VAL A 46 -0.24 1.84 0.08
C VAL A 46 -1.58 2.34 -0.42
N ALA A 47 -1.59 3.28 -1.37
CA ALA A 47 -2.82 3.76 -2.00
C ALA A 47 -3.63 2.59 -2.58
N TYR A 48 -3.03 1.76 -3.45
CA TYR A 48 -3.73 0.58 -3.98
C TYR A 48 -4.14 -0.42 -2.89
N MET A 49 -3.34 -0.61 -1.84
CA MET A 49 -3.69 -1.50 -0.73
C MET A 49 -4.99 -1.09 -0.03
N LYS A 50 -5.28 0.21 0.07
CA LYS A 50 -6.53 0.70 0.67
C LYS A 50 -7.77 0.18 -0.04
N LEU A 51 -7.70 -0.02 -1.36
CA LEU A 51 -8.80 -0.54 -2.18
C LEU A 51 -9.18 -1.98 -1.80
N PHE A 52 -8.24 -2.74 -1.22
CA PHE A 52 -8.46 -4.14 -0.84
C PHE A 52 -9.01 -4.30 0.60
N HIS A 53 -9.57 -3.23 1.16
CA HIS A 53 -10.32 -3.23 2.41
C HIS A 53 -11.83 -3.08 2.14
N PRO A 54 -12.56 -4.19 1.92
CA PRO A 54 -13.97 -4.14 1.54
C PRO A 54 -14.90 -3.52 2.59
N LEU A 55 -14.46 -3.46 3.85
CA LEU A 55 -15.22 -2.89 4.98
C LEU A 55 -14.55 -1.63 5.56
N GLY A 56 -13.60 -1.05 4.83
CA GLY A 56 -12.75 0.03 5.35
C GLY A 56 -11.71 -0.45 6.37
N PHE A 57 -11.08 0.50 7.04
CA PHE A 57 -10.09 0.29 8.09
C PHE A 57 -10.00 1.52 9.01
N SER A 58 -9.65 1.32 10.28
CA SER A 58 -9.45 2.42 11.23
C SER A 58 -8.08 2.30 11.89
N LEU A 59 -7.27 3.34 11.78
CA LEU A 59 -5.93 3.41 12.35
C LEU A 59 -5.80 4.67 13.20
N ASP A 60 -5.80 4.51 14.53
CA ASP A 60 -5.66 5.60 15.48
C ASP A 60 -4.25 5.61 16.11
N PRO A 61 -3.37 6.57 15.74
CA PRO A 61 -2.01 6.68 16.26
C PRO A 61 -1.92 6.89 17.78
N THR A 62 -3.01 7.26 18.45
CA THR A 62 -3.02 7.53 19.91
C THR A 62 -3.20 6.25 20.74
N THR A 63 -3.62 5.16 20.12
CA THR A 63 -3.86 3.87 20.78
C THR A 63 -2.56 3.08 20.99
N ARG A 64 -2.51 2.29 22.06
CA ARG A 64 -1.37 1.40 22.32
C ARG A 64 -1.29 0.26 21.30
N GLU A 65 -2.44 -0.10 20.75
CA GLU A 65 -2.65 -1.15 19.77
C GLU A 65 -2.36 -0.69 18.34
N TYR A 66 -1.93 0.55 18.14
CA TYR A 66 -1.75 1.14 16.80
C TYR A 66 -0.89 0.27 15.89
N ALA A 67 0.28 -0.18 16.35
CA ALA A 67 1.18 -0.99 15.55
C ALA A 67 0.55 -2.33 15.15
N ASP A 68 -0.19 -2.97 16.07
CA ASP A 68 -0.86 -4.24 15.81
C ASP A 68 -2.02 -4.07 14.82
N ARG A 69 -2.80 -2.99 14.96
CA ARG A 69 -3.87 -2.64 14.01
C ARG A 69 -3.32 -2.35 12.62
N VAL A 70 -2.23 -1.60 12.52
CA VAL A 70 -1.53 -1.34 11.25
C VAL A 70 -1.05 -2.65 10.62
N MET A 71 -0.46 -3.55 11.41
CA MET A 71 0.02 -4.85 10.94
C MET A 71 -1.14 -5.72 10.44
N GLN A 72 -2.22 -5.83 11.20
CA GLN A 72 -3.41 -6.59 10.85
C GLN A 72 -4.05 -6.07 9.56
N ALA A 73 -4.22 -4.74 9.46
CA ALA A 73 -4.77 -4.10 8.27
C ALA A 73 -3.91 -4.37 7.04
N GLY A 74 -2.59 -4.13 7.13
CA GLY A 74 -1.65 -4.36 6.02
C GLY A 74 -1.60 -5.82 5.57
N ASN A 75 -1.65 -6.77 6.50
CA ASN A 75 -1.71 -8.20 6.17
C ASN A 75 -3.02 -8.57 5.47
N THR A 76 -4.14 -8.03 5.93
CA THR A 76 -5.47 -8.25 5.34
C THR A 76 -5.54 -7.70 3.92
N ALA A 77 -5.16 -6.44 3.70
CA ALA A 77 -5.11 -5.85 2.36
C ALA A 77 -4.19 -6.65 1.42
N GLN A 78 -3.01 -7.06 1.91
CA GLN A 78 -2.09 -7.84 1.09
C GLN A 78 -2.68 -9.21 0.72
N LYS A 79 -3.40 -9.88 1.63
CA LYS A 79 -4.06 -11.15 1.35
C LYS A 79 -5.14 -10.97 0.27
N ASN A 80 -6.06 -10.03 0.48
CA ASN A 80 -7.16 -9.75 -0.44
C ASN A 80 -6.64 -9.34 -1.84
N MET A 81 -5.59 -8.52 -1.89
CA MET A 81 -4.91 -8.16 -3.13
C MET A 81 -4.31 -9.37 -3.84
N HIS A 82 -3.65 -10.27 -3.12
CA HIS A 82 -3.10 -11.48 -3.75
C HIS A 82 -4.19 -12.39 -4.29
N GLU A 83 -5.29 -12.58 -3.56
CA GLU A 83 -6.45 -13.35 -4.02
C GLU A 83 -7.06 -12.73 -5.29
N PHE A 84 -7.21 -11.41 -5.32
CA PHE A 84 -7.68 -10.67 -6.49
C PHE A 84 -6.78 -10.83 -7.72
N LEU A 85 -5.45 -10.78 -7.53
CA LEU A 85 -4.47 -10.98 -8.60
C LEU A 85 -4.45 -12.45 -9.08
N GLN A 86 -4.54 -13.39 -8.15
CA GLN A 86 -4.54 -14.82 -8.45
C GLN A 86 -5.78 -15.22 -9.27
N ALA A 87 -6.95 -14.66 -8.95
CA ALA A 87 -8.18 -14.87 -9.72
C ALA A 87 -8.05 -14.44 -11.20
N ARG A 88 -7.07 -13.56 -11.51
CA ARG A 88 -6.74 -13.09 -12.86
C ARG A 88 -5.53 -13.78 -13.48
N GLY A 89 -5.07 -14.89 -12.89
CA GLY A 89 -3.90 -15.64 -13.37
C GLY A 89 -2.56 -14.94 -13.16
N ILE A 90 -2.51 -13.86 -12.37
CA ILE A 90 -1.29 -13.09 -12.13
C ILE A 90 -0.50 -13.74 -11.00
N LYS A 91 0.74 -14.14 -11.30
CA LYS A 91 1.68 -14.67 -10.29
C LYS A 91 2.04 -13.59 -9.25
N ARG A 92 2.31 -14.01 -8.01
CA ARG A 92 2.73 -13.13 -6.90
C ARG A 92 3.88 -12.20 -7.31
N LYS A 93 3.73 -10.90 -7.04
CA LYS A 93 4.73 -9.85 -7.29
C LYS A 93 4.99 -9.02 -6.03
N PHE A 94 6.11 -8.31 -6.01
CA PHE A 94 6.50 -7.39 -4.94
C PHE A 94 7.08 -6.09 -5.52
N GLY A 95 7.15 -5.05 -4.70
CA GLY A 95 7.78 -3.76 -5.05
C GLY A 95 7.34 -3.20 -6.41
N SER A 96 8.30 -2.85 -7.26
CA SER A 96 8.07 -2.26 -8.58
C SER A 96 7.25 -3.16 -9.53
N GLY A 97 7.43 -4.48 -9.45
CA GLY A 97 6.70 -5.43 -10.28
C GLY A 97 5.22 -5.51 -9.90
N LEU A 98 4.91 -5.43 -8.61
CA LEU A 98 3.54 -5.34 -8.11
C LEU A 98 2.89 -4.03 -8.57
N LEU A 99 3.60 -2.91 -8.40
CA LEU A 99 3.10 -1.60 -8.79
C LEU A 99 2.84 -1.49 -10.30
N LYS A 100 3.70 -2.07 -11.14
CA LYS A 100 3.48 -2.13 -12.60
C LYS A 100 2.16 -2.84 -12.93
N GLN A 101 1.86 -3.95 -12.25
CA GLN A 101 0.64 -4.70 -12.47
C GLN A 101 -0.61 -3.93 -12.00
N LEU A 102 -0.55 -3.34 -10.81
CA LEU A 102 -1.67 -2.56 -10.26
C LEU A 102 -2.02 -1.36 -11.14
N ARG A 103 -1.01 -0.69 -11.71
CA ARG A 103 -1.24 0.40 -12.68
C ARG A 103 -1.86 -0.08 -14.00
N ALA A 104 -1.52 -1.27 -14.46
CA ALA A 104 -2.14 -1.85 -15.66
C ALA A 104 -3.62 -2.13 -15.39
N LEU A 105 -3.92 -2.82 -14.28
CA LEU A 105 -5.30 -3.10 -13.86
C LEU A 105 -6.11 -1.81 -13.67
N HIS A 106 -5.52 -0.76 -13.09
CA HIS A 106 -6.20 0.54 -12.97
C HIS A 106 -6.54 1.15 -14.33
N ARG A 107 -5.58 1.13 -15.27
CA ARG A 107 -5.79 1.67 -16.62
C ARG A 107 -6.86 0.92 -17.39
N ASP A 108 -6.94 -0.39 -17.17
CA ASP A 108 -7.87 -1.28 -17.87
C ASP A 108 -9.28 -1.27 -17.22
N GLY A 109 -9.49 -0.50 -16.14
CA GLY A 109 -10.77 -0.39 -15.42
C GLY A 109 -11.04 -1.53 -14.43
N ASP A 110 -10.12 -2.48 -14.29
CA ASP A 110 -10.29 -3.66 -13.43
C ASP A 110 -10.38 -3.32 -11.94
N LEU A 111 -9.97 -2.10 -11.54
CA LEU A 111 -10.03 -1.62 -10.16
C LEU A 111 -11.20 -0.66 -9.91
N ASP A 112 -12.07 -0.40 -10.89
CA ASP A 112 -13.10 0.64 -10.79
C ASP A 112 -14.15 0.32 -9.72
N GLU A 113 -14.54 -0.95 -9.60
CA GLU A 113 -15.46 -1.40 -8.56
C GLU A 113 -14.84 -1.23 -7.16
N LEU A 114 -13.56 -1.60 -6.99
CA LEU A 114 -12.85 -1.43 -5.73
C LEU A 114 -12.67 0.06 -5.39
N THR A 115 -12.43 0.90 -6.40
CA THR A 115 -12.33 2.35 -6.26
C THR A 115 -13.66 2.97 -5.83
N THR A 116 -14.76 2.54 -6.43
CA THR A 116 -16.12 2.97 -6.08
C THR A 116 -16.43 2.60 -4.63
N ARG A 117 -16.20 1.34 -4.26
CA ARG A 117 -16.41 0.85 -2.89
C ARG A 117 -15.56 1.58 -1.85
N TYR A 118 -14.31 1.91 -2.20
CA TYR A 118 -13.43 2.69 -1.33
C TYR A 118 -13.99 4.10 -1.09
N ARG A 119 -14.49 4.77 -2.14
CA ARG A 119 -15.14 6.09 -2.03
C ARG A 119 -16.41 6.05 -1.20
N GLU A 120 -17.23 5.02 -1.35
CA GLU A 120 -18.41 4.80 -0.51
C GLU A 120 -18.02 4.59 0.96
N SER A 121 -17.01 3.77 1.22
CA SER A 121 -16.49 3.54 2.58
C SER A 121 -15.95 4.82 3.22
N LEU A 122 -15.33 5.70 2.44
CA LEU A 122 -14.91 7.04 2.88
C LEU A 122 -16.12 7.91 3.23
N ALA A 123 -17.12 7.97 2.36
CA ALA A 123 -18.33 8.77 2.58
C ALA A 123 -19.14 8.31 3.82
N LEU A 124 -19.11 7.00 4.11
CA LEU A 124 -19.76 6.41 5.28
C LEU A 124 -18.92 6.54 6.58
N GLY A 125 -17.73 7.12 6.53
CA GLY A 125 -16.86 7.26 7.70
C GLY A 125 -16.26 5.94 8.21
N GLN A 126 -16.24 4.90 7.37
CA GLN A 126 -15.69 3.58 7.72
C GLN A 126 -14.16 3.51 7.58
N ILE A 127 -13.54 4.60 7.10
CA ILE A 127 -12.09 4.73 6.95
C ILE A 127 -11.58 5.86 7.83
N ALA A 128 -10.77 5.51 8.83
CA ALA A 128 -9.98 6.46 9.62
C ALA A 128 -8.51 6.29 9.27
N ASP A 129 -8.04 7.10 8.32
CA ASP A 129 -6.68 7.07 7.79
C ASP A 129 -5.87 8.29 8.30
N PRO A 130 -4.84 8.07 9.14
CA PRO A 130 -4.03 9.15 9.70
C PRO A 130 -3.05 9.76 8.70
N ALA A 131 -2.89 9.17 7.50
CA ALA A 131 -2.10 9.78 6.44
C ALA A 131 -2.85 11.01 5.88
N PRO A 132 -2.15 12.09 5.49
CA PRO A 132 -2.81 13.30 4.95
C PRO A 132 -3.47 13.03 3.60
N GLU A 133 -4.52 13.79 3.27
CA GLU A 133 -5.33 13.60 2.03
C GLU A 133 -4.49 13.67 0.76
N THR A 134 -3.46 14.53 0.75
CA THR A 134 -2.47 14.66 -0.32
C THR A 134 -1.69 13.38 -0.62
N THR A 135 -1.81 12.36 0.24
CA THR A 135 -1.23 11.04 0.07
C THR A 135 -2.23 9.94 -0.30
N LYS A 136 -3.54 10.23 -0.27
CA LYS A 136 -4.62 9.25 -0.47
C LYS A 136 -5.09 9.14 -1.92
N GLU A 137 -5.02 10.21 -2.71
CA GLU A 137 -5.59 10.31 -4.06
C GLU A 137 -4.55 10.06 -5.18
N CYS A 138 -3.88 8.90 -5.21
CA CYS A 138 -2.78 8.67 -6.16
C CYS A 138 -2.94 7.47 -7.10
N PHE A 139 -4.18 7.05 -7.31
CA PHE A 139 -4.54 6.13 -8.39
C PHE A 139 -5.03 6.94 -9.59
#